data_AF-A0A7W7QW20-F1
#
_entry.id   AF-A0A7W7QW20-F1
#
_cell.length_a   1.000
_cell.length_b   1.000
_cell.length_c   1.000
_cell.angle_alpha   90.00
_cell.angle_beta   90.00
_cell.angle_gamma   90.00
#
_symmetry.space_group_name_H-M   'P 1'
#
loop_
_entity.id
_entity.type
_entity.pdbx_description
1 polymer ?
#
loop_
_entity_poly.entity_id
_entity_poly.type
_entity_poly.pdbx_seq_one_letter_code
_entity_poly.pdbx_strand_id
1 'polypeptide(L)'
;MKLIYRLEVKINGWAIALIVYVVAAIASLYPAIRLLFKMTSLNPGGPSFDDASYLSDAAKRQLNQNFQRIQGTLVFWKTQAERYRRFHIYSLAWIGISTISLPILAQAITADPWSKNLMTVVAAHAALTLGLSRSFRVEAHYRAFRNGESDFYDLYRRMLDRPEVFGVTEGDQVKKYLEQVEMVRRVVRAAETDNFPSVEEVAQIGPSVGGVRTP
;
A
#
# COMPACT_ATOMS: atom_id res chain seq x y z
N MET A 1 -26.53 53.51 0.84
CA MET A 1 -26.32 53.29 2.28
C MET A 1 -25.52 51.99 2.45
N LYS A 2 -24.19 52.10 2.47
CA LYS A 2 -23.25 50.97 2.54
C LYS A 2 -23.26 50.42 3.97
N LEU A 3 -24.00 49.34 4.21
CA LEU A 3 -23.74 48.48 5.37
C LEU A 3 -22.43 47.74 5.10
N ILE A 4 -21.33 48.39 5.44
CA ILE A 4 -20.07 47.69 5.71
C ILE A 4 -20.33 46.96 7.03
N TYR A 5 -20.89 45.75 6.93
CA TYR A 5 -20.89 44.79 8.02
C TYR A 5 -19.41 44.52 8.33
N ARG A 6 -18.86 45.25 9.30
CA ARG A 6 -17.68 44.81 10.04
C ARG A 6 -18.10 43.52 10.72
N LEU A 7 -17.86 42.39 10.05
CA LEU A 7 -17.77 41.09 10.69
C LEU A 7 -16.59 41.17 11.66
N GLU A 8 -16.86 41.68 12.86
CA GLU A 8 -16.00 41.40 14.00
C GLU A 8 -16.11 39.91 14.28
N VAL A 9 -15.23 39.16 13.64
CA VAL A 9 -15.04 37.74 13.91
C VAL A 9 -14.50 37.65 15.34
N LYS A 10 -15.38 37.47 16.30
CA LYS A 10 -15.00 37.12 17.67
C LYS A 10 -14.56 35.66 17.66
N ILE A 11 -13.26 35.44 17.79
CA ILE A 11 -12.69 34.10 17.98
C ILE A 11 -13.22 33.57 19.30
N ASN A 12 -13.95 32.46 19.24
CA ASN A 12 -14.50 31.76 20.39
C ASN A 12 -14.01 30.29 20.40
N GLY A 13 -14.49 29.50 21.36
CA GLY A 13 -14.08 28.10 21.51
C GLY A 13 -14.28 27.26 20.23
N TRP A 14 -15.35 27.50 19.47
CA TRP A 14 -15.61 26.79 18.21
C TRP A 14 -14.60 27.14 17.12
N ALA A 15 -14.25 28.42 17.00
CA ALA A 15 -13.22 28.88 16.07
C ALA A 15 -11.86 28.26 16.41
N ILE A 16 -11.50 28.22 17.69
CA ILE A 16 -10.26 27.57 18.16
C ILE A 16 -10.27 26.07 17.85
N ALA A 17 -11.37 25.37 18.16
CA ALA A 17 -11.51 23.94 17.87
C ALA A 17 -11.38 23.63 16.37
N LEU A 18 -11.95 24.47 15.51
CA LEU A 18 -11.80 24.36 14.06
C LEU A 18 -10.36 24.54 13.61
N ILE A 19 -9.67 25.58 14.10
CA ILE A 19 -8.25 25.81 13.78
C ILE A 19 -7.41 24.61 14.21
N VAL A 20 -7.60 24.12 15.44
CA VAL A 20 -6.88 22.96 15.97
C VAL A 20 -7.15 21.71 15.12
N TYR A 21 -8.41 21.47 14.74
CA TYR A 21 -8.78 20.36 13.87
C TYR A 21 -8.06 20.42 12.52
N VAL A 22 -8.12 21.58 11.84
CA VAL A 22 -7.50 21.76 10.52
C VAL A 22 -5.99 21.60 10.59
N VAL A 23 -5.35 22.20 11.59
CA VAL A 23 -3.90 22.06 11.81
C VAL A 23 -3.54 20.60 12.07
N ALA A 24 -4.28 19.89 12.91
CA ALA A 24 -4.04 18.46 13.18
C ALA A 24 -4.22 17.60 11.94
N ALA A 25 -5.26 17.85 11.13
CA ALA A 25 -5.53 17.13 9.89
C ALA A 25 -4.40 17.33 8.87
N ILE A 26 -3.94 18.58 8.68
CA ILE A 26 -2.83 18.89 7.77
C ILE A 26 -1.51 18.31 8.29
N ALA A 27 -1.20 18.51 9.58
CA ALA A 27 0.04 18.04 10.18
C ALA A 27 0.17 16.52 10.13
N SER A 28 -0.93 15.79 10.32
CA SER A 28 -0.95 14.32 10.23
C SER A 28 -1.00 13.80 8.79
N LEU A 29 -1.48 14.59 7.82
CA LEU A 29 -1.43 14.26 6.39
C LEU A 29 -0.03 14.46 5.78
N TYR A 30 0.71 15.44 6.29
CA TYR A 30 2.02 15.82 5.76
C TYR A 30 3.00 14.64 5.56
N PRO A 31 3.16 13.68 6.50
CA PRO A 31 4.00 12.50 6.29
C PRO A 31 3.58 11.66 5.08
N ALA A 32 2.28 11.52 4.83
CA ALA A 32 1.76 10.79 3.67
C ALA A 32 2.08 11.53 2.35
N ILE A 33 1.90 12.86 2.32
CA ILE A 33 2.24 13.69 1.15
C ILE A 33 3.75 13.64 0.87
N ARG A 34 4.59 13.76 1.91
CA ARG A 34 6.05 13.75 1.75
C ARG A 34 6.56 12.47 1.07
N LEU A 35 5.89 11.34 1.29
CA LEU A 35 6.25 10.05 0.68
C LEU A 35 5.90 9.96 -0.80
N LEU A 36 5.00 10.80 -1.32
CA LEU A 36 4.75 10.90 -2.77
C LEU A 36 6.01 11.35 -3.52
N PHE A 37 6.88 12.11 -2.86
CA PHE A 37 8.10 12.66 -3.46
C PHE A 37 9.38 11.89 -3.08
N LYS A 38 9.31 10.96 -2.12
CA LYS A 38 10.49 10.19 -1.67
C LYS A 38 10.46 8.77 -2.26
N MET A 39 11.60 8.30 -2.77
CA MET A 39 11.81 6.88 -3.05
C MET A 39 12.39 6.18 -1.82
N THR A 40 11.92 4.97 -1.54
CA THR A 40 12.39 4.15 -0.43
C THR A 40 13.52 3.25 -0.90
N SER A 41 14.63 3.19 -0.17
CA SER A 41 15.69 2.24 -0.45
C SER A 41 15.29 0.82 -0.03
N LEU A 42 15.77 -0.18 -0.77
CA LEU A 42 15.71 -1.57 -0.30
C LEU A 42 16.53 -1.71 0.98
N ASN A 43 16.16 -2.67 1.82
CA ASN A 43 16.98 -3.00 2.98
C ASN A 43 18.27 -3.66 2.45
N PRO A 44 19.43 -3.44 3.10
CA PRO A 44 20.66 -4.15 2.74
C PRO A 44 20.37 -5.65 2.76
N GLY A 45 20.72 -6.33 1.67
CA GLY A 45 20.43 -7.75 1.49
C GLY A 45 21.17 -8.61 2.53
N GLY A 46 20.56 -9.74 2.88
CA GLY A 46 21.24 -10.86 3.54
C GLY A 46 22.11 -11.62 2.55
N PRO A 47 22.31 -12.95 2.73
CA PRO A 47 23.10 -13.77 1.82
C PRO A 47 22.70 -13.60 0.36
N SER A 48 23.71 -13.52 -0.50
CA SER A 48 23.60 -13.40 -1.94
C SER A 48 23.63 -14.77 -2.63
N PHE A 49 23.29 -14.83 -3.92
CA PHE A 49 23.54 -16.06 -4.69
C PHE A 49 25.03 -16.39 -4.81
N ASP A 50 25.92 -15.41 -4.63
CA ASP A 50 27.37 -15.66 -4.66
C ASP A 50 27.83 -16.51 -3.48
N ASP A 51 27.14 -16.40 -2.34
CA ASP A 51 27.42 -17.13 -1.10
C ASP A 51 26.94 -18.60 -1.13
N ALA A 52 26.12 -18.98 -2.11
CA ALA A 52 25.57 -20.33 -2.23
C ALA A 52 26.62 -21.32 -2.78
N SER A 53 27.17 -22.20 -1.93
CA SER A 53 28.24 -23.13 -2.34
C SER A 53 27.79 -24.26 -3.27
N TYR A 54 26.50 -24.59 -3.27
CA TYR A 54 25.92 -25.68 -4.08
C TYR A 54 25.51 -25.26 -5.50
N LEU A 55 25.58 -23.96 -5.82
CA LEU A 55 25.28 -23.44 -7.15
C LEU A 55 26.55 -23.32 -7.99
N SER A 56 26.46 -23.72 -9.25
CA SER A 56 27.47 -23.48 -10.27
C SER A 56 27.59 -21.99 -10.59
N ASP A 57 28.76 -21.55 -11.05
CA ASP A 57 28.98 -20.16 -11.46
C ASP A 57 28.02 -19.70 -12.56
N ALA A 58 27.62 -20.62 -13.44
CA ALA A 58 26.64 -20.33 -14.48
C ALA A 58 25.26 -20.03 -13.88
N ALA A 59 24.80 -20.84 -12.92
CA ALA A 59 23.53 -20.63 -12.23
C ALA A 59 23.55 -19.32 -11.41
N LYS A 60 24.63 -19.07 -10.64
CA LYS A 60 24.82 -17.83 -9.87
C LYS A 60 24.70 -16.60 -10.76
N ARG A 61 25.39 -16.59 -11.91
CA ARG A 61 25.29 -15.48 -12.88
C ARG A 61 23.86 -15.26 -13.37
N GLN A 62 23.12 -16.32 -13.71
CA GLN A 62 21.74 -16.19 -14.18
C GLN A 62 20.81 -15.63 -13.09
N LEU A 63 20.90 -16.16 -11.87
CA LEU A 63 20.09 -15.73 -10.73
C LEU A 63 20.40 -14.29 -10.33
N ASN A 64 21.69 -13.91 -10.26
CA ASN A 64 22.10 -12.54 -9.98
C ASN A 64 21.63 -11.56 -11.07
N GLN A 65 21.73 -11.92 -12.35
CA GLN A 65 21.20 -11.09 -13.43
C GLN A 65 19.69 -10.91 -13.32
N ASN A 66 18.94 -11.95 -12.94
CA ASN A 66 17.50 -11.83 -12.70
C ASN A 66 17.20 -10.91 -11.51
N PHE A 67 17.91 -11.09 -10.39
CA PHE A 67 17.78 -10.25 -9.20
C PHE A 67 18.05 -8.77 -9.51
N GLN A 68 19.15 -8.48 -10.23
CA GLN A 68 19.48 -7.11 -10.66
C GLN A 68 18.38 -6.49 -11.53
N ARG A 69 17.76 -7.26 -12.42
CA ARG A 69 16.65 -6.77 -13.27
C ARG A 69 15.39 -6.46 -12.47
N ILE A 70 15.08 -7.25 -11.44
CA ILE A 70 13.87 -7.03 -10.63
C ILE A 70 14.09 -6.03 -9.49
N GLN A 71 15.34 -5.73 -9.12
CA GLN A 71 15.66 -4.81 -8.02
C GLN A 71 14.97 -3.44 -8.15
N GLY A 72 14.95 -2.85 -9.36
CA GLY A 72 14.23 -1.60 -9.61
C GLY A 72 12.71 -1.73 -9.39
N THR A 73 12.15 -2.89 -9.73
CA THR A 73 10.74 -3.21 -9.50
C THR A 73 10.45 -3.36 -8.00
N LEU A 74 11.34 -4.00 -7.24
CA LEU A 74 11.20 -4.12 -5.78
C LEU A 74 11.27 -2.77 -5.07
N VAL A 75 12.19 -1.89 -5.49
CA VAL A 75 12.25 -0.50 -4.99
C VAL A 75 10.93 0.21 -5.21
N PHE A 76 10.36 0.06 -6.42
CA PHE A 76 9.06 0.63 -6.75
C PHE A 76 7.95 0.04 -5.88
N TRP A 77 7.83 -1.29 -5.76
CA TRP A 77 6.81 -1.94 -4.92
C TRP A 77 6.91 -1.51 -3.45
N LYS A 78 8.10 -1.52 -2.86
CA LYS A 78 8.31 -1.07 -1.48
C LYS A 78 7.92 0.40 -1.29
N THR A 79 8.26 1.25 -2.26
CA THR A 79 7.90 2.66 -2.25
C THR A 79 6.38 2.84 -2.32
N GLN A 80 5.69 2.12 -3.20
CA GLN A 80 4.24 2.15 -3.30
C GLN A 80 3.57 1.60 -2.03
N ALA A 81 4.03 0.46 -1.52
CA ALA A 81 3.53 -0.12 -0.28
C ALA A 81 3.61 0.87 0.89
N GLU A 82 4.73 1.58 1.05
CA GLU A 82 4.87 2.58 2.13
C GLU A 82 3.96 3.80 1.93
N ARG A 83 3.78 4.27 0.68
CA ARG A 83 2.84 5.37 0.35
C ARG A 83 1.41 4.99 0.74
N TYR A 84 0.94 3.85 0.23
CA TYR A 84 -0.41 3.37 0.52
C TYR A 84 -0.60 3.04 2.00
N ARG A 85 0.39 2.45 2.68
CA ARG A 85 0.34 2.16 4.13
C ARG A 85 0.08 3.44 4.94
N ARG A 86 0.83 4.50 4.65
CA ARG A 86 0.75 5.76 5.41
C ARG A 86 -0.56 6.48 5.17
N PHE A 87 -1.01 6.51 3.91
CA PHE A 87 -2.30 7.10 3.58
C PHE A 87 -3.47 6.25 4.12
N HIS A 88 -3.34 4.92 4.18
CA HIS A 88 -4.31 4.03 4.81
C HIS A 88 -4.45 4.30 6.31
N ILE A 89 -3.33 4.39 7.04
CA ILE A 89 -3.33 4.71 8.48
C ILE A 89 -3.98 6.08 8.74
N TYR A 90 -3.61 7.08 7.93
CA TYR A 90 -4.24 8.41 8.00
C TYR A 90 -5.76 8.31 7.81
N SER A 91 -6.19 7.61 6.76
CA SER A 91 -7.61 7.46 6.41
C SER A 91 -8.39 6.75 7.51
N LEU A 92 -7.89 5.62 8.01
CA LEU A 92 -8.52 4.87 9.10
C LEU A 92 -8.66 5.72 10.37
N ALA A 93 -7.60 6.44 10.76
CA ALA A 93 -7.63 7.28 11.95
C ALA A 93 -8.68 8.39 11.83
N TRP A 94 -8.68 9.15 10.73
CA TRP A 94 -9.59 10.29 10.57
C TRP A 94 -11.04 9.88 10.29
N ILE A 95 -11.27 8.79 9.56
CA ILE A 95 -12.62 8.23 9.39
C ILE A 95 -13.16 7.75 10.74
N GLY A 96 -12.35 7.04 11.54
CA GLY A 96 -12.72 6.57 12.87
C GLY A 96 -13.06 7.73 13.83
N ILE A 97 -12.18 8.72 13.93
CA ILE A 97 -12.40 9.94 14.72
C ILE A 97 -13.67 10.65 14.26
N SER A 98 -13.88 10.82 12.95
CA SER A 98 -15.04 11.53 12.42
C SER A 98 -16.35 10.77 12.67
N THR A 99 -16.32 9.45 12.59
CA THR A 99 -17.49 8.59 12.86
C THR A 99 -18.00 8.76 14.30
N ILE A 100 -17.08 8.88 15.26
CA ILE A 100 -17.41 9.06 16.68
C ILE A 100 -17.78 10.52 16.98
N SER A 101 -17.02 11.47 16.45
CA SER A 101 -17.16 12.89 16.78
C SER A 101 -18.38 13.55 16.13
N LEU A 102 -18.78 13.16 14.91
CA LEU A 102 -19.88 13.80 14.20
C LEU A 102 -21.23 13.72 14.96
N PRO A 103 -21.66 12.57 15.51
CA PRO A 103 -22.89 12.51 16.33
C PRO A 103 -22.83 13.36 17.60
N ILE A 104 -21.66 13.49 18.21
CA ILE A 104 -21.45 14.32 19.40
C ILE A 104 -21.53 15.80 19.02
N LEU A 105 -20.83 16.19 17.96
CA LEU A 105 -20.86 17.54 17.42
C LEU A 105 -22.28 17.93 17.00
N ALA A 106 -23.01 17.04 16.31
CA ALA A 106 -24.38 17.28 15.89
C ALA A 106 -25.31 17.67 17.05
N GLN A 107 -25.11 17.07 18.23
CA GLN A 107 -25.88 17.40 19.44
C GLN A 107 -25.41 18.68 20.12
N ALA A 108 -24.13 19.03 19.98
CA ALA A 108 -23.53 20.19 20.64
C ALA A 108 -23.59 21.49 19.82
N ILE A 109 -24.01 21.44 18.56
CA ILE A 109 -24.09 22.60 17.67
C ILE A 109 -25.06 23.64 18.18
N THR A 110 -24.69 24.91 17.98
CA THR A 110 -25.48 26.07 18.41
C THR A 110 -25.82 26.97 17.22
N ALA A 111 -26.45 28.12 17.47
CA ALA A 111 -26.69 29.12 16.43
C ALA A 111 -25.41 29.78 15.89
N ASP A 112 -24.27 29.64 16.59
CA ASP A 112 -23.00 30.23 16.22
C ASP A 112 -22.48 29.68 14.87
N PRO A 113 -22.16 30.55 13.89
CA PRO A 113 -21.58 30.15 12.61
C PRO A 113 -20.33 29.28 12.73
N TRP A 114 -19.47 29.50 13.72
CA TRP A 114 -18.25 28.70 13.89
C TRP A 114 -18.55 27.24 14.23
N SER A 115 -19.60 26.97 15.01
CA SER A 115 -20.00 25.60 15.32
C SER A 115 -20.49 24.84 14.08
N LYS A 116 -21.23 25.51 13.19
CA LYS A 116 -21.69 24.96 11.91
C LYS A 116 -20.52 24.72 10.96
N ASN A 117 -19.62 25.70 10.83
CA ASN A 117 -18.42 25.58 10.01
C ASN A 117 -17.53 24.41 10.46
N LEU A 118 -17.36 24.23 11.77
CA LEU A 118 -16.63 23.09 12.32
C LEU A 118 -17.27 21.77 11.87
N MET A 119 -18.58 21.59 12.07
CA MET A 119 -19.27 20.37 11.65
C MET A 119 -19.11 20.12 10.15
N THR A 120 -19.33 21.15 9.33
CA THR A 120 -19.18 21.05 7.87
C THR A 120 -17.77 20.64 7.47
N VAL A 121 -16.74 21.24 8.07
CA VAL A 121 -15.34 20.90 7.78
C VAL A 121 -15.02 19.46 8.20
N VAL A 122 -15.45 19.02 9.38
CA VAL A 122 -15.25 17.65 9.85
C VAL A 122 -15.94 16.65 8.91
N ALA A 123 -17.19 16.91 8.54
CA ALA A 123 -17.97 16.04 7.66
C ALA A 123 -17.36 15.98 6.24
N ALA A 124 -17.01 17.14 5.67
CA ALA A 124 -16.38 17.22 4.35
C ALA A 124 -15.02 16.50 4.33
N HIS A 125 -14.19 16.72 5.36
CA HIS A 125 -12.90 16.04 5.48
C HIS A 125 -13.05 14.51 5.57
N ALA A 126 -14.00 14.02 6.37
CA ALA A 126 -14.29 12.59 6.47
C ALA A 126 -14.75 11.99 5.14
N ALA A 127 -15.68 12.67 4.46
CA ALA A 127 -16.20 12.23 3.16
C ALA A 127 -15.12 12.22 2.08
N LEU A 128 -14.30 13.28 2.01
CA LEU A 128 -13.17 13.35 1.08
C LEU A 128 -12.16 12.24 1.36
N THR A 129 -11.79 12.05 2.63
CA THR A 129 -10.83 11.01 3.03
C THR A 129 -11.33 9.61 2.67
N LEU A 130 -12.60 9.31 2.96
CA LEU A 130 -13.25 8.05 2.59
C LEU A 130 -13.31 7.88 1.06
N GLY A 131 -13.72 8.93 0.35
CA GLY A 131 -13.79 8.95 -1.11
C GLY A 131 -12.44 8.64 -1.74
N LEU A 132 -11.40 9.38 -1.36
CA LEU A 132 -10.03 9.16 -1.85
C LEU A 132 -9.52 7.77 -1.48
N SER A 133 -9.74 7.31 -0.24
CA SER A 133 -9.32 5.98 0.19
C SER A 133 -9.94 4.86 -0.64
N ARG A 134 -11.20 5.02 -1.07
CA ARG A 134 -11.91 4.06 -1.92
C ARG A 134 -11.52 4.18 -3.39
N SER A 135 -11.52 5.40 -3.93
CA SER A 135 -11.18 5.67 -5.34
C SER A 135 -9.77 5.20 -5.69
N PHE A 136 -8.80 5.44 -4.81
CA PHE A 136 -7.43 4.96 -4.98
C PHE A 136 -7.18 3.57 -4.41
N ARG A 137 -8.24 2.85 -4.00
CA ARG A 137 -8.21 1.46 -3.49
C ARG A 137 -7.04 1.21 -2.53
N VAL A 138 -6.83 2.14 -1.62
CA VAL A 138 -5.55 2.31 -0.88
C VAL A 138 -5.14 1.04 -0.15
N GLU A 139 -6.10 0.38 0.49
CA GLU A 139 -5.86 -0.88 1.21
C GLU A 139 -5.49 -2.04 0.27
N ALA A 140 -6.16 -2.14 -0.88
CA ALA A 140 -5.92 -3.21 -1.85
C ALA A 140 -4.52 -3.09 -2.46
N HIS A 141 -4.11 -1.88 -2.88
CA HIS A 141 -2.75 -1.68 -3.38
C HIS A 141 -1.69 -1.87 -2.30
N TYR A 142 -1.93 -1.36 -1.08
CA TYR A 142 -1.01 -1.62 0.03
C TYR A 142 -0.73 -3.11 0.20
N ARG A 143 -1.78 -3.94 0.26
CA ARG A 143 -1.66 -5.39 0.39
C ARG A 143 -0.96 -6.01 -0.82
N ALA A 144 -1.36 -5.63 -2.04
CA ALA A 144 -0.78 -6.19 -3.26
C ALA A 144 0.73 -5.96 -3.35
N PHE A 145 1.19 -4.71 -3.17
CA PHE A 145 2.62 -4.39 -3.23
C PHE A 145 3.41 -5.01 -2.08
N ARG A 146 2.83 -5.02 -0.86
CA ARG A 146 3.50 -5.61 0.31
C ARG A 146 3.64 -7.13 0.20
N ASN A 147 2.60 -7.81 -0.28
CA ASN A 147 2.61 -9.25 -0.51
C ASN A 147 3.55 -9.61 -1.65
N GLY A 148 3.49 -8.89 -2.78
CA GLY A 148 4.40 -9.11 -3.90
C GLY A 148 5.88 -8.99 -3.55
N GLU A 149 6.23 -7.98 -2.74
CA GLU A 149 7.58 -7.85 -2.18
C GLU A 149 7.92 -9.06 -1.27
N SER A 150 7.01 -9.47 -0.39
CA SER A 150 7.23 -10.60 0.52
C SER A 150 7.42 -11.91 -0.24
N ASP A 151 6.52 -12.21 -1.18
CA ASP A 151 6.51 -13.42 -1.99
C ASP A 151 7.82 -13.54 -2.77
N PHE A 152 8.29 -12.44 -3.36
CA PHE A 152 9.60 -12.43 -4.02
C PHE A 152 10.74 -12.78 -3.06
N TYR A 153 10.81 -12.14 -1.89
CA TYR A 153 11.88 -12.41 -0.92
C TYR A 153 11.79 -13.82 -0.34
N ASP A 154 10.59 -14.38 -0.22
CA ASP A 154 10.41 -15.76 0.23
C ASP A 154 10.87 -16.76 -0.84
N LEU A 155 10.60 -16.49 -2.13
CA LEU A 155 11.17 -17.27 -3.24
C LEU A 155 12.70 -17.18 -3.26
N TYR A 156 13.23 -15.96 -3.11
CA TYR A 156 14.67 -15.70 -3.08
C TYR A 156 15.37 -16.50 -1.97
N ARG A 157 14.85 -16.43 -0.73
CA ARG A 157 15.38 -17.21 0.39
C ARG A 157 15.23 -18.71 0.17
N ARG A 158 14.07 -19.15 -0.34
CA ARG A 158 13.83 -20.57 -0.62
C ARG A 158 14.82 -21.13 -1.64
N MET A 159 15.21 -20.34 -2.65
CA MET A 159 16.22 -20.75 -3.62
C MET A 159 17.60 -20.91 -2.98
N LEU A 160 17.90 -20.10 -1.95
CA LEU A 160 19.14 -20.16 -1.16
C LEU A 160 19.17 -21.31 -0.12
N ASP A 161 18.03 -21.56 0.53
CA ASP A 161 17.96 -22.47 1.68
C ASP A 161 17.55 -23.89 1.27
N ARG A 162 16.68 -24.03 0.26
CA ARG A 162 16.01 -25.27 -0.13
C ARG A 162 15.79 -25.36 -1.65
N PRO A 163 16.87 -25.33 -2.47
CA PRO A 163 16.76 -25.33 -3.92
C PRO A 163 16.00 -26.53 -4.48
N GLU A 164 16.02 -27.68 -3.80
CA GLU A 164 15.38 -28.94 -4.21
C GLU A 164 13.86 -28.82 -4.42
N VAL A 165 13.20 -27.85 -3.78
CA VAL A 165 11.77 -27.60 -3.98
C VAL A 165 11.43 -27.08 -5.39
N PHE A 166 12.42 -26.54 -6.09
CA PHE A 166 12.27 -26.06 -7.46
C PHE A 166 12.55 -27.16 -8.49
N GLY A 167 13.27 -28.23 -8.15
CA GLY A 167 13.57 -29.30 -9.09
C GLY A 167 14.67 -30.24 -8.62
N VAL A 168 14.82 -31.34 -9.33
CA VAL A 168 15.83 -32.36 -9.03
C VAL A 168 17.21 -31.93 -9.54
N THR A 169 17.27 -31.29 -10.71
CA THR A 169 18.50 -30.80 -11.31
C THR A 169 18.66 -29.30 -11.10
N GLU A 170 19.90 -28.80 -11.02
CA GLU A 170 20.17 -27.36 -10.91
C GLU A 170 19.50 -26.55 -12.03
N GLY A 171 19.55 -27.06 -13.27
CA GLY A 171 18.89 -26.40 -14.41
C GLY A 171 17.39 -26.25 -14.22
N ASP A 172 16.72 -27.29 -13.72
CA ASP A 172 15.28 -27.23 -13.40
C ASP A 172 15.00 -26.27 -12.24
N GLN A 173 15.86 -26.25 -11.22
CA GLN A 173 15.72 -25.39 -10.06
C GLN A 173 15.76 -23.91 -10.46
N VAL A 174 16.80 -23.53 -11.22
CA VAL A 174 16.96 -22.15 -11.73
C VAL A 174 15.78 -21.79 -12.63
N LYS A 175 15.42 -22.66 -13.58
CA LYS A 175 14.31 -22.40 -14.50
C LYS A 175 12.99 -22.16 -13.75
N LYS A 176 12.62 -23.05 -12.82
CA LYS A 176 11.36 -22.91 -12.05
C LYS A 176 11.39 -21.72 -11.10
N TYR A 177 12.53 -21.39 -10.51
CA TYR A 177 12.68 -20.16 -9.72
C TYR A 177 12.37 -18.93 -10.58
N LEU A 178 12.98 -18.82 -11.77
CA LEU A 178 12.75 -17.70 -12.68
C LEU A 178 11.30 -17.61 -13.15
N GLU A 179 10.66 -18.74 -13.43
CA GLU A 179 9.23 -18.82 -13.77
C GLU A 179 8.35 -18.30 -12.61
N GLN A 180 8.64 -18.70 -11.37
CA GLN A 180 7.90 -18.25 -10.19
C GLN A 180 8.11 -16.75 -9.92
N VAL A 181 9.32 -16.23 -10.12
CA VAL A 181 9.59 -14.79 -10.03
C VAL A 181 8.78 -14.00 -11.06
N GLU A 182 8.71 -14.47 -12.32
CA GLU A 182 7.89 -13.80 -13.33
C GLU A 182 6.39 -13.91 -13.03
N MET A 183 5.94 -15.01 -12.42
CA MET A 183 4.57 -15.13 -11.94
C MET A 183 4.24 -14.08 -10.87
N VAL A 184 5.08 -13.92 -9.84
CA VAL A 184 4.93 -12.86 -8.82
C VAL A 184 4.85 -11.49 -9.50
N ARG A 185 5.75 -11.22 -10.44
CA ARG A 185 5.76 -9.95 -11.19
C ARG A 185 4.46 -9.72 -11.95
N ARG A 186 3.91 -10.75 -12.60
CA ARG A 186 2.64 -10.66 -13.34
C ARG A 186 1.47 -10.36 -12.42
N VAL A 187 1.40 -11.01 -11.25
CA VAL A 187 0.35 -10.79 -10.26
C VAL A 187 0.39 -9.35 -9.74
N VAL A 188 1.57 -8.84 -9.39
CA VAL A 188 1.69 -7.46 -8.87
C VAL A 188 1.45 -6.42 -9.96
N ARG A 189 1.87 -6.67 -11.21
CA ARG A 189 1.56 -5.80 -12.35
C ARG A 189 0.05 -5.63 -12.57
N ALA A 190 -0.75 -6.67 -12.33
CA ALA A 190 -2.20 -6.58 -12.43
C ALA A 190 -2.75 -5.53 -11.43
N ALA A 191 -2.16 -5.46 -10.24
CA ALA A 191 -2.45 -4.42 -9.25
C ALA A 191 -1.86 -3.03 -9.60
N GLU A 192 -0.82 -2.95 -10.44
CA GLU A 192 -0.31 -1.68 -10.97
C GLU A 192 -1.24 -1.05 -12.02
N THR A 193 -1.92 -1.88 -12.81
CA THR A 193 -2.80 -1.43 -13.90
C THR A 193 -4.28 -1.36 -13.50
N ASP A 194 -4.58 -1.37 -12.21
CA ASP A 194 -5.96 -1.43 -11.65
C ASP A 194 -6.81 -2.63 -12.10
N ASN A 195 -6.21 -3.59 -12.78
CA ASN A 195 -6.86 -4.78 -13.32
C ASN A 195 -6.66 -5.92 -12.33
N PHE A 196 -7.26 -5.80 -11.15
CA PHE A 196 -7.20 -6.87 -10.16
C PHE A 196 -7.88 -8.10 -10.75
N PRO A 197 -7.20 -9.26 -10.79
CA PRO A 197 -7.91 -10.48 -11.11
C PRO A 197 -9.03 -10.68 -10.10
N SER A 198 -10.21 -11.03 -10.57
CA SER A 198 -11.32 -11.34 -9.67
C SER A 198 -10.94 -12.54 -8.80
N VAL A 199 -11.66 -12.75 -7.69
CA VAL A 199 -11.41 -13.89 -6.79
C VAL A 199 -11.47 -15.23 -7.57
N GLU A 200 -12.28 -15.29 -8.62
CA GLU A 200 -12.36 -16.43 -9.54
C GLU A 200 -11.10 -16.64 -10.39
N GLU A 201 -10.44 -15.58 -10.83
CA GLU A 201 -9.21 -15.66 -11.65
C GLU A 201 -8.00 -16.12 -10.83
N VAL A 202 -7.91 -15.72 -9.56
CA VAL A 202 -6.85 -16.19 -8.64
C VAL A 202 -6.99 -17.69 -8.36
N ALA A 203 -8.22 -18.22 -8.26
CA ALA A 203 -8.47 -19.64 -8.06
C ALA A 203 -8.08 -20.51 -9.27
N GLN A 204 -8.08 -19.95 -10.49
CA GLN A 204 -7.67 -20.64 -11.71
C GLN A 204 -6.15 -20.64 -11.95
N ILE A 205 -5.39 -19.80 -11.23
CA ILE A 205 -3.93 -19.67 -11.38
C ILE A 205 -3.18 -20.60 -10.41
N GLY A 206 -3.86 -21.23 -9.44
CA GLY A 206 -3.29 -22.29 -8.62
C GLY A 206 -2.90 -23.52 -9.45
N PRO A 207 -1.91 -24.34 -9.02
CA PRO A 207 -1.53 -25.54 -9.75
C PRO A 207 -2.76 -26.42 -9.91
N SER A 208 -3.10 -26.75 -11.16
CA SER A 208 -4.15 -27.70 -11.49
C SER A 208 -3.79 -29.06 -10.88
N VAL A 209 -4.20 -29.29 -9.64
CA VAL A 209 -4.16 -30.61 -9.02
C VAL A 209 -5.13 -31.47 -9.82
N GLY A 210 -4.57 -32.46 -10.52
CA GLY A 210 -5.25 -33.30 -11.48
C GLY A 210 -6.54 -33.91 -10.93
N GLY A 211 -7.66 -33.52 -11.54
CA GLY A 211 -8.91 -34.27 -11.47
C GLY A 211 -8.95 -35.27 -12.62
N VAL A 212 -8.50 -36.50 -12.35
CA VAL A 212 -8.76 -37.67 -13.19
C VAL A 212 -10.27 -37.78 -13.39
N ARG A 213 -10.76 -37.62 -14.62
CA ARG A 213 -12.09 -38.07 -15.01
C ARG A 213 -11.98 -39.55 -15.40
N THR A 214 -12.39 -40.43 -14.49
CA THR A 214 -12.77 -41.80 -14.88
C THR A 214 -14.08 -41.76 -15.68
N PRO A 215 -14.27 -42.71 -16.61
CA PRO A 215 -15.30 -42.68 -17.66
C PRO A 215 -16.74 -42.68 -17.13
#